data_AF-T0ZTI8-F1
#
_entry.id   AF-T0ZTI8-F1
#
_cell.length_a   1.000
_cell.length_b   1.000
_cell.length_c   1.000
_cell.angle_alpha   90.00
_cell.angle_beta   90.00
_cell.angle_gamma   90.00
#
_symmetry.space_group_name_H-M   'P 1'
#
loop_
_entity.id
_entity.type
_entity.pdbx_description
1 polymer ?
#
loop_
_entity_poly.entity_id
_entity_poly.type
_entity_poly.pdbx_seq_one_letter_code
_entity_poly.pdbx_strand_id
1 'polypeptide(L)' 'AVALLKSSGRPIVEVAKEIGVTDTTLGTWAREATKAATDGHMTDAEKEEAVRLRKRIRELETEIDILKRFTAYWVKEQGR' A
#
# COMPACT_ATOMS: atom_id res chain seq x y z
N ALA A 1 -14.18 -19.72 -2.31
CA ALA A 1 -14.48 -20.12 -0.92
C ALA A 1 -14.46 -18.92 0.05
N VAL A 2 -13.29 -18.38 0.44
CA VAL A 2 -13.21 -17.27 1.44
C VAL A 2 -13.90 -15.97 0.99
N ALA A 3 -13.82 -15.62 -0.29
CA ALA A 3 -14.51 -14.45 -0.83
C ALA A 3 -16.04 -14.57 -0.68
N LEU A 4 -16.60 -15.76 -0.94
CA LEU A 4 -18.03 -16.06 -0.79
C LEU A 4 -18.46 -16.01 0.69
N LEU A 5 -17.63 -16.51 1.60
CA LEU A 5 -17.87 -16.40 3.04
C LEU A 5 -17.96 -14.92 3.48
N LYS A 6 -17.02 -14.08 3.00
CA LYS A 6 -17.00 -12.65 3.33
C LYS A 6 -18.15 -11.87 2.70
N SER A 7 -18.50 -12.15 1.44
CA SER A 7 -19.54 -11.41 0.73
C SER A 7 -20.96 -11.83 1.10
N SER A 8 -21.16 -13.08 1.53
CA SER A 8 -22.51 -13.58 1.82
C SER A 8 -23.01 -13.24 3.22
N GLY A 9 -22.12 -12.95 4.19
CA GLY A 9 -22.50 -12.68 5.58
C GLY A 9 -23.12 -13.88 6.31
N ARG A 10 -23.13 -15.06 5.68
CA ARG A 10 -23.74 -16.29 6.20
C ARG A 10 -22.79 -17.05 7.13
N PRO A 11 -23.30 -17.88 8.04
CA PRO A 11 -22.49 -18.72 8.90
C PRO A 11 -21.53 -19.62 8.10
N ILE A 12 -20.31 -19.82 8.62
CA ILE A 12 -19.27 -20.61 7.95
C ILE A 12 -19.71 -22.04 7.61
N VAL A 13 -20.55 -22.64 8.46
CA VAL A 13 -21.10 -23.99 8.29
C VAL A 13 -22.02 -24.08 7.07
N GLU A 14 -22.80 -23.04 6.80
CA GLU A 14 -23.70 -23.00 5.64
C GLU A 14 -22.90 -22.87 4.34
N VAL A 15 -21.94 -21.95 4.32
CA VAL A 15 -21.05 -21.73 3.17
C VAL A 15 -20.18 -22.96 2.90
N ALA A 16 -19.70 -23.64 3.95
CA ALA A 16 -18.90 -24.85 3.84
C ALA A 16 -19.69 -26.01 3.21
N LYS A 17 -20.95 -26.21 3.63
CA LYS A 17 -21.86 -27.20 3.06
C LYS A 17 -22.16 -26.93 1.58
N GLU A 18 -22.41 -25.67 1.22
CA GLU A 18 -22.70 -25.27 -0.16
C GLU A 18 -21.54 -25.59 -1.11
N ILE A 19 -20.30 -25.38 -0.66
CA ILE A 19 -19.10 -25.59 -1.49
C ILE A 19 -18.48 -26.99 -1.30
N GLY A 20 -19.10 -27.86 -0.50
CA GLY A 20 -18.68 -29.26 -0.32
C GLY A 20 -17.39 -29.45 0.51
N VAL A 21 -17.07 -28.55 1.44
CA VAL A 21 -15.89 -28.67 2.33
C VAL A 21 -16.31 -28.73 3.79
N THR A 22 -15.40 -29.14 4.67
CA THR A 22 -15.64 -29.02 6.12
C THR A 22 -15.51 -27.56 6.55
N ASP A 23 -16.31 -27.17 7.54
CA ASP A 23 -16.27 -25.86 8.19
C ASP A 23 -14.88 -25.54 8.75
N THR A 24 -14.18 -26.55 9.25
CA THR A 24 -12.81 -26.45 9.76
C THR A 24 -11.83 -26.06 8.66
N THR A 25 -11.90 -26.70 7.49
CA THR A 25 -11.05 -26.37 6.33
C THR A 25 -11.34 -24.96 5.83
N LEU A 26 -12.62 -24.58 5.72
CA LEU A 26 -12.99 -23.22 5.33
C LEU A 26 -12.50 -22.18 6.35
N GLY A 27 -12.52 -22.53 7.64
CA GLY A 27 -11.99 -21.70 8.72
C GLY A 27 -10.48 -21.49 8.64
N THR A 28 -9.73 -22.55 8.32
CA THR A 28 -8.28 -22.45 8.08
C THR A 28 -7.97 -21.53 6.90
N TRP A 29 -8.64 -21.69 5.77
CA TRP A 29 -8.46 -20.80 4.61
C TRP A 29 -8.82 -19.36 4.92
N ALA A 30 -9.88 -19.10 5.70
CA ALA A 30 -10.25 -17.75 6.10
C ALA A 30 -9.17 -17.09 6.98
N ARG A 31 -8.55 -17.87 7.89
CA ARG A 31 -7.42 -17.41 8.72
C ARG A 31 -6.18 -17.15 7.88
N GLU A 32 -5.83 -18.04 6.96
CA GLU A 32 -4.70 -17.89 6.03
C GLU A 32 -4.88 -16.68 5.11
N ALA A 33 -6.08 -16.48 4.55
CA ALA A 33 -6.39 -15.32 3.73
C ALA A 33 -6.34 -14.00 4.52
N THR A 34 -6.64 -14.05 5.83
CA THR A 34 -6.48 -12.88 6.71
C THR A 34 -5.00 -12.61 6.98
N LYS A 35 -4.20 -13.64 7.26
CA LYS A 35 -2.75 -13.53 7.41
C LYS A 35 -2.07 -13.02 6.13
N ALA A 36 -2.43 -13.54 4.96
CA ALA A 36 -1.90 -13.06 3.69
C ALA A 36 -2.31 -11.61 3.39
N ALA A 37 -3.51 -11.18 3.82
CA ALA A 37 -3.92 -9.78 3.71
C ALA A 37 -3.13 -8.87 4.68
N THR A 38 -2.74 -9.36 5.85
CA THR A 38 -1.90 -8.61 6.80
C THR A 38 -0.42 -8.64 6.42
N ASP A 39 0.07 -9.75 5.86
CA ASP A 39 1.45 -9.92 5.38
C ASP A 39 1.68 -9.22 4.03
N GLY A 40 0.60 -8.88 3.32
CA GLY A 40 0.61 -7.95 2.18
C GLY A 40 0.74 -6.48 2.57
N HIS A 41 0.85 -6.15 3.86
CA HIS A 41 1.28 -4.82 4.29
C HIS A 41 2.79 -4.70 4.12
N MET A 42 3.23 -3.70 3.35
CA MET A 42 4.61 -3.29 3.16
C MET A 42 5.48 -3.70 4.37
N THR A 43 6.48 -4.53 4.10
CA THR A 43 7.50 -4.91 5.07
C THR A 43 8.06 -3.65 5.74
N ASP A 44 8.56 -3.76 6.97
CA ASP A 44 9.12 -2.59 7.66
C ASP A 44 10.29 -1.96 6.88
N ALA A 45 11.02 -2.78 6.10
CA ALA A 45 12.01 -2.31 5.14
C ALA A 45 11.41 -1.45 4.02
N GLU A 46 10.30 -1.88 3.41
CA GLU A 46 9.60 -1.10 2.38
C GLU A 46 9.01 0.20 2.96
N LYS A 47 8.53 0.18 4.21
CA LYS A 47 8.07 1.41 4.89
C LYS A 47 9.21 2.39 5.12
N GLU A 48 10.36 1.91 5.61
CA GLU A 48 11.54 2.73 5.83
C GLU A 48 12.05 3.32 4.51
N GLU A 49 12.08 2.51 3.45
CA GLU A 49 12.43 2.95 2.12
C GLU A 49 11.47 4.01 1.59
N ALA A 50 10.16 3.84 1.77
CA ALA A 50 9.17 4.84 1.39
C ALA A 50 9.36 6.17 2.14
N VAL A 51 9.73 6.13 3.43
CA VAL A 51 10.05 7.35 4.21
C VAL A 51 11.31 8.03 3.66
N ARG A 52 12.36 7.26 3.39
CA ARG A 52 13.63 7.75 2.82
C ARG A 52 13.41 8.38 1.44
N LEU A 53 12.65 7.75 0.57
CA LEU A 53 12.33 8.27 -0.76
C LEU A 53 11.50 9.56 -0.68
N ARG A 54 10.49 9.63 0.18
CA ARG A 54 9.70 10.86 0.39
C ARG A 54 10.54 12.02 0.88
N LYS A 55 11.50 11.76 1.79
CA LYS A 55 12.46 12.77 2.24
C LYS A 55 13.31 13.27 1.08
N ARG A 56 13.86 12.35 0.26
CA ARG A 56 14.70 12.72 -0.89
C ARG A 56 13.93 13.53 -1.94
N ILE A 57 12.67 13.19 -2.20
CA ILE A 57 11.81 13.97 -3.11
C ILE A 57 11.68 15.40 -2.62
N ARG A 58 11.39 15.62 -1.33
CA ARG A 58 11.24 16.96 -0.77
C ARG A 58 12.54 17.79 -0.83
N GLU A 59 13.68 17.15 -0.59
CA GLU A 59 15.00 17.78 -0.75
C GLU A 59 15.21 18.23 -2.20
N LEU A 60 14.96 17.35 -3.17
CA LEU A 60 15.09 17.65 -4.60
C LEU A 60 14.14 18.77 -5.06
N GLU A 61 12.90 18.76 -4.59
CA GLU A 61 11.93 19.84 -4.87
C GLU A 61 12.45 21.20 -4.37
N THR A 62 13.08 21.22 -3.20
CA THR A 62 13.67 22.43 -2.63
C THR A 62 14.88 22.90 -3.45
N GLU A 63 15.78 21.98 -3.82
CA GLU A 63 16.93 22.28 -4.69
C GLU A 63 16.46 22.87 -6.04
N ILE A 64 15.41 22.29 -6.63
CA ILE A 64 14.80 22.78 -7.88
C ILE A 64 14.24 24.19 -7.70
N ASP A 65 13.53 24.49 -6.62
CA ASP A 65 12.98 25.84 -6.38
C ASP A 65 14.09 26.88 -6.23
N ILE A 66 15.16 26.54 -5.51
CA ILE A 66 16.34 27.39 -5.36
C ILE A 66 16.97 27.67 -6.72
N LEU A 67 17.20 26.64 -7.53
CA LEU A 67 17.77 26.79 -8.88
C LEU A 67 16.89 27.67 -9.76
N LYS A 68 15.57 27.47 -9.75
CA LYS A 68 14.63 28.31 -10.51
C LYS A 68 14.72 29.79 -10.11
N ARG A 69 14.80 30.09 -8.80
CA ARG A 69 14.96 31.47 -8.31
C ARG A 69 16.28 32.08 -8.75
N PHE A 70 17.38 31.33 -8.66
CA PHE A 70 18.69 31.77 -9.15
C PHE A 70 18.67 32.05 -10.65
N THR A 71 18.11 31.16 -11.46
CA THR A 71 17.99 31.36 -12.91
C THR A 71 17.14 32.58 -13.22
N ALA A 72 16.00 32.77 -12.56
CA ALA A 72 15.14 33.94 -12.76
C ALA A 72 15.84 35.25 -12.39
N TYR A 73 16.59 35.27 -11.28
CA TYR A 73 17.40 36.42 -10.89
C TYR A 73 18.46 36.75 -11.95
N TRP A 74 19.21 35.76 -12.41
CA TRP A 74 20.27 35.95 -13.41
C TRP A 74 19.74 36.43 -14.76
N VAL A 75 18.64 35.85 -15.24
CA VAL A 75 17.99 36.29 -16.49
C VAL A 75 17.56 37.76 -16.40
N LYS A 76 17.02 38.19 -15.24
CA LYS A 76 16.65 39.58 -15.01
C LYS A 76 17.86 40.52 -14.99
N GLU A 77 18.98 40.09 -14.39
CA GLU A 77 20.20 40.91 -14.30
C GLU A 77 20.91 41.07 -15.65
N GLN A 78 20.91 40.03 -16.48
CA GLN A 78 21.50 40.08 -17.84
C GLN A 78 20.69 40.93 -18.83
N GLY A 79 19.41 41.18 -18.53
CA GLY A 79 18.53 42.03 -19.36
C GLY A 79 18.54 43.52 -18.98
N ARG A 80 19.41 43.93 -18.04
CA ARG A 80 19.54 45.31 -17.56
C ARG A 80 20.77 45.98 -18.16
#